data_AF-A0AAU3FVM8-F1
#
_entry.id   AF-A0AAU3FVM8-F1
#
_cell.length_a   1.000
_cell.length_b   1.000
_cell.length_c   1.000
_cell.angle_alpha   90.00
_cell.angle_beta   90.00
_cell.angle_gamma   90.00
#
_symmetry.space_group_name_H-M   'P 1'
#
loop_
_entity.id
_entity.type
_entity.pdbx_description
1 polymer ?
#
loop_
_entity_poly.entity_id
_entity_poly.type
_entity_poly.pdbx_seq_one_letter_code
_entity_poly.pdbx_strand_id
1 'polypeptide(L)' 'MVRRRDWDPEARAAARELDPGEPRWTIFYGLWSRRYYAIAHWHARKPLILDARLLAELRELMREAELPDLTSEARFVAV' A
#
# COMPACT_ATOMS: atom_id res chain seq x y z
N MET A 1 5.88 -32.06 7.41
CA MET A 1 5.90 -30.98 6.39
C MET A 1 4.87 -29.95 6.81
N VAL A 2 5.30 -28.87 7.47
CA VAL A 2 4.37 -27.81 7.89
C VAL A 2 3.96 -27.05 6.64
N ARG A 3 2.73 -27.24 6.16
CA ARG A 3 2.13 -26.30 5.22
C ARG A 3 2.09 -24.97 5.95
N ARG A 4 2.99 -24.04 5.59
CA ARG A 4 2.86 -22.64 6.01
C ARG A 4 1.43 -22.25 5.66
N ARG A 5 0.63 -21.98 6.67
CA ARG A 5 -0.75 -21.56 6.49
C ARG A 5 -0.63 -20.18 5.87
N ASP A 6 -0.58 -20.15 4.55
CA ASP A 6 -0.51 -18.91 3.79
C ASP A 6 -1.83 -18.19 4.06
N TRP A 7 -1.79 -17.30 5.03
CA TRP A 7 -2.88 -16.39 5.28
C TRP A 7 -2.98 -15.48 4.05
N ASP A 8 -4.18 -15.45 3.46
CA ASP A 8 -4.59 -14.60 2.34
C ASP A 8 -3.62 -14.63 1.13
N PRO A 9 -3.45 -15.78 0.45
CA PRO A 9 -2.54 -15.92 -0.67
C PRO A 9 -2.96 -15.06 -1.87
N GLU A 10 -4.27 -14.89 -2.08
CA GLU A 10 -4.83 -14.05 -3.15
C GLU A 10 -4.52 -12.57 -2.93
N ALA A 11 -4.64 -12.07 -1.69
CA ALA A 11 -4.32 -10.68 -1.36
C ALA A 11 -2.83 -10.37 -1.54
N ARG A 12 -1.96 -11.34 -1.19
CA ARG A 12 -0.52 -11.21 -1.44
C ARG A 12 -0.16 -11.28 -2.91
N ALA A 13 -0.81 -12.15 -3.68
CA ALA A 13 -0.61 -12.22 -5.13
C ALA A 13 -1.00 -10.89 -5.79
N ALA A 14 -2.16 -10.33 -5.44
CA ALA A 14 -2.64 -9.06 -5.99
C ALA A 14 -1.71 -7.87 -5.65
N ALA A 15 -1.19 -7.80 -4.42
CA ALA A 15 -0.20 -6.78 -4.05
C ALA A 15 1.11 -6.93 -4.84
N ARG A 16 1.58 -8.18 -5.02
CA ARG A 16 2.82 -8.49 -5.74
C ARG A 16 2.70 -8.25 -7.25
N GLU A 17 1.52 -8.42 -7.83
CA GLU A 17 1.25 -8.09 -9.23
C GLU A 17 1.23 -6.57 -9.46
N LEU A 18 0.77 -5.79 -8.49
CA LEU A 18 0.67 -4.34 -8.61
C LEU A 18 2.01 -3.63 -8.41
N ASP A 19 2.87 -4.13 -7.53
CA ASP A 19 4.19 -3.56 -7.19
C ASP A 19 5.08 -3.23 -8.42
N PRO A 20 5.29 -4.12 -9.41
CA PRO A 20 6.12 -3.79 -10.58
C PRO A 20 5.49 -2.76 -11.53
N GLY A 21 4.17 -2.53 -11.45
CA GLY A 21 3.46 -1.58 -12.30
C GLY A 21 3.57 -0.12 -11.84
N GLU A 22 3.98 0.10 -10.60
CA GLU A 22 3.99 1.42 -9.95
C GLU A 22 5.41 1.74 -9.44
N PRO A 23 6.35 2.15 -10.31
CA PRO A 23 7.79 2.27 -9.99
C PRO A 23 8.13 3.35 -8.95
N ARG A 24 7.13 4.15 -8.53
CA ARG A 24 7.25 5.18 -7.48
C ARG A 24 6.76 4.69 -6.12
N TRP A 25 6.28 3.46 -6.03
CA TRP A 25 5.60 2.92 -4.87
C TRP A 25 6.14 1.53 -4.54
N THR A 26 6.20 1.21 -3.25
CA THR A 26 6.28 -0.18 -2.77
C THR A 26 4.94 -0.57 -2.18
N ILE A 27 4.37 -1.66 -2.68
CA ILE A 27 3.05 -2.14 -2.30
C ILE A 27 3.16 -3.50 -1.62
N PHE A 28 2.54 -3.66 -0.46
CA PHE A 28 2.51 -4.93 0.25
C PHE A 28 1.22 -5.13 1.03
N TYR A 29 0.92 -6.38 1.37
CA TYR A 29 -0.24 -6.75 2.18
C TYR A 29 0.19 -7.18 3.58
N GLY A 30 -0.35 -6.52 4.61
CA GLY A 30 -0.12 -6.86 6.01
C GLY A 30 -1.09 -7.95 6.48
N LEU A 31 -0.57 -9.13 6.82
CA LEU A 31 -1.39 -10.26 7.27
C LEU A 31 -2.08 -10.03 8.61
N TRP A 32 -1.44 -9.29 9.50
CA TRP A 32 -1.94 -9.01 10.85
C TRP A 32 -3.04 -7.95 10.86
N SER A 33 -2.86 -6.91 10.04
CA SER A 33 -3.84 -5.83 9.89
C SER A 33 -4.91 -6.13 8.84
N ARG A 34 -4.67 -7.11 7.95
CA ARG A 34 -5.47 -7.44 6.77
C ARG A 34 -5.71 -6.22 5.87
N ARG A 35 -4.66 -5.42 5.66
CA ARG A 35 -4.68 -4.18 4.89
C ARG A 35 -3.57 -4.16 3.86
N TYR A 36 -3.84 -3.50 2.75
CA TYR A 36 -2.84 -3.15 1.75
C TYR A 36 -2.16 -1.87 2.16
N TYR A 37 -0.86 -1.78 1.90
CA TYR A 37 -0.02 -0.62 2.18
C TYR A 37 0.71 -0.21 0.91
N ALA A 38 0.84 1.09 0.68
CA ALA A 38 1.69 1.68 -0.34
C ALA A 38 2.65 2.68 0.29
N ILE A 39 3.94 2.58 -0.01
CA ILE A 39 4.98 3.50 0.46
C ILE A 39 5.58 4.22 -0.74
N ALA A 40 5.54 5.54 -0.74
CA ALA A 40 6.11 6.35 -1.82
C ALA A 40 7.65 6.38 -1.75
N HIS A 41 8.31 6.29 -2.91
CA HIS A 41 9.78 6.32 -3.05
C HIS A 41 10.34 7.71 -3.32
N TRP A 42 9.50 8.70 -3.62
CA TRP A 42 9.99 10.05 -3.87
C TRP A 42 10.49 10.71 -2.57
N HIS A 43 11.49 11.58 -2.71
CA HIS A 43 12.05 12.36 -1.61
C HIS A 43 11.07 13.42 -1.10
N ALA A 44 10.09 13.01 -0.30
CA ALA A 44 9.31 13.90 0.57
C ALA A 44 10.00 14.03 1.94
N ARG A 45 9.81 15.18 2.61
CA ARG A 45 10.35 15.40 3.98
C ARG A 45 9.81 14.40 5.01
N LYS A 46 8.69 13.75 4.71
CA LYS A 46 8.11 12.65 5.49
C LYS A 46 7.79 11.50 4.53
N PRO A 47 8.06 10.24 4.90
CA PRO A 47 7.63 9.10 4.10
C PRO A 47 6.10 9.11 4.01
N LEU A 48 5.57 9.04 2.79
CA LEU A 48 4.14 8.89 2.58
C LEU A 48 3.79 7.41 2.59
N ILE A 49 2.97 7.02 3.57
CA ILE A 49 2.46 5.66 3.71
C ILE A 49 0.94 5.75 3.61
N LEU A 50 0.37 5.00 2.67
CA LEU A 50 -1.06 4.87 2.48
C LEU A 50 -1.48 3.46 2.85
N ASP A 51 -2.68 3.31 3.41
CA ASP A 51 -3.21 2.01 3.76
C ASP A 51 -4.71 1.92 3.47
N ALA A 52 -5.15 0.78 2.95
CA ALA A 52 -6.54 0.53 2.60
C ALA A 52 -6.94 -0.94 2.82
N ARG A 53 -8.24 -1.20 2.93
CA ARG A 53 -8.75 -2.57 3.03
C ARG A 53 -8.88 -3.23 1.65
N LEU A 54 -9.11 -2.41 0.61
CA LEU A 54 -9.25 -2.87 -0.76
C LEU A 54 -8.10 -2.34 -1.62
N LEU A 55 -7.68 -3.14 -2.60
CA LEU A 55 -6.63 -2.73 -3.53
C LEU A 55 -7.06 -1.56 -4.43
N ALA A 56 -8.35 -1.50 -4.80
CA ALA A 56 -8.91 -0.41 -5.59
C ALA A 56 -8.82 0.93 -4.83
N GLU A 57 -9.23 0.93 -3.56
CA GLU A 57 -9.11 2.10 -2.67
C GLU A 57 -7.65 2.54 -2.54
N LEU A 58 -6.71 1.59 -2.38
CA LEU A 58 -5.28 1.92 -2.30
C LEU A 58 -4.80 2.64 -3.57
N ARG A 59 -5.25 2.18 -4.76
CA ARG A 59 -4.87 2.80 -6.04
C ARG A 59 -5.45 4.20 -6.21
N GLU A 60 -6.67 4.44 -5.75
CA GLU A 60 -7.26 5.78 -5.76
C GLU A 60 -6.45 6.73 -4.86
N LEU A 61 -6.14 6.30 -3.64
CA LEU A 61 -5.29 7.06 -2.72
C LEU A 61 -3.89 7.33 -3.30
N MET A 62 -3.29 6.34 -3.98
CA MET A 62 -2.00 6.52 -4.67
C MET A 62 -2.09 7.57 -5.76
N ARG A 63 -3.17 7.57 -6.57
CA ARG A 63 -3.37 8.58 -7.63
C ARG A 63 -3.62 9.97 -7.06
N GLU A 64 -4.42 10.07 -6.00
CA GLU A 64 -4.64 11.33 -5.28
C GLU A 64 -3.34 11.88 -4.70
N ALA A 65 -2.49 11.01 -4.16
CA ALA A 65 -1.18 11.38 -3.63
C ALA A 65 -0.15 11.79 -4.70
N GLU A 66 -0.27 11.26 -5.92
CA GLU A 66 0.58 11.66 -7.06
C GLU A 66 0.16 13.00 -7.67
N LEU A 67 -1.07 13.45 -7.45
CA LEU A 67 -1.53 14.76 -7.88
C LEU A 67 -0.85 15.83 -7.02
N PRO A 68 -0.09 16.77 -7.63
CA PRO A 68 0.57 17.83 -6.90
C PRO A 68 -0.48 18.79 -6.34
N ASP A 69 -0.77 18.60 -5.05
CA ASP A 69 -1.55 19.47 -4.17
C ASP A 69 -3.07 19.39 -4.35
N LEU A 70 -3.77 18.84 -3.35
CA LEU A 70 -5.11 19.33 -2.98
C LEU A 70 -5.62 18.95 -1.59
N THR A 71 -5.02 18.04 -0.82
CA THR A 71 -5.48 17.85 0.57
C THR A 71 -4.42 17.24 1.48
N SER A 72 -3.78 18.13 2.24
CA SER A 72 -3.08 17.86 3.48
C SER A 72 -3.97 17.09 4.47
N GLU A 73 -3.75 15.78 4.60
CA GLU A 73 -3.74 14.98 5.85
C GLU A 73 -3.78 13.49 5.46
N ALA A 74 -2.66 12.97 4.97
CA ALA A 74 -2.44 11.52 4.96
C ALA A 74 -2.41 11.07 6.42
N ARG A 75 -3.53 10.48 6.85
CA ARG A 75 -3.83 10.07 8.21
C ARG A 75 -2.71 9.16 8.71
N PHE A 76 -1.92 9.67 9.66
CA PHE A 76 -0.87 8.90 10.33
C PHE A 76 -1.50 7.78 11.15
N VAL A 77 -1.25 6.52 10.79
CA VAL A 77 -1.44 5.40 11.73
C VAL A 77 -0.09 5.11 12.36
N ALA A 78 0.06 5.56 13.62
CA ALA A 78 1.16 5.17 14.47
C ALA A 78 0.91 3.73 14.98
N VAL A 79 1.87 2.86 14.67
CA VAL A 79 2.21 1.55 15.28
C VAL A 79 1.11 0.49 15.31
#